data_AF-A0A418T7L7-F1
#
_entry.id   AF-A0A418T7L7-F1
#
_cell.length_a   1.000
_cell.length_b   1.000
_cell.length_c   1.000
_cell.angle_alpha   90.00
_cell.angle_beta   90.00
_cell.angle_gamma   90.00
#
_symmetry.space_group_name_H-M   'P 1'
#
loop_
_entity.id
_entity.type
_entity.pdbx_description
1 polymer ?
#
loop_
_entity_poly.entity_id
_entity_poly.type
_entity_poly.pdbx_seq_one_letter_code
_entity_poly.pdbx_strand_id
1 'polypeptide(L)'
;MDMIEPNITGLFIFALLASVGSLGVLVLSGVFPLATRPELKRPVGIGLIAVNLLLLAAVLYGTISFGLNELRWTSMVIVGGMAFLFTPGLFNAWPGKWRDGVAGLVTVTLGLGATAYLLGSIT
;
A
#
# COMPACT_ATOMS: atom_id res chain seq x y z
N MET A 1 -6.75 -6.36 -26.82
CA MET A 1 -6.81 -4.97 -26.31
C MET A 1 -8.02 -4.29 -26.92
N ASP A 2 -9.21 -4.72 -26.52
CA ASP A 2 -10.49 -4.14 -26.96
C ASP A 2 -11.32 -3.84 -25.72
N MET A 3 -11.04 -2.71 -25.07
CA MET A 3 -11.88 -2.20 -23.99
C MET A 3 -12.25 -0.77 -24.38
N ILE A 4 -13.31 -0.61 -25.18
CA ILE A 4 -13.72 0.68 -25.74
C ILE A 4 -14.23 1.62 -24.62
N GLU A 5 -14.75 1.07 -23.52
CA GLU A 5 -15.29 1.83 -22.39
C GLU A 5 -14.43 1.68 -21.13
N PRO A 6 -14.26 2.75 -20.32
CA PRO A 6 -13.51 2.64 -19.08
C PRO A 6 -14.33 1.85 -18.04
N ASN A 7 -13.78 0.74 -17.54
CA ASN A 7 -14.29 0.06 -16.36
C ASN A 7 -14.12 0.98 -15.13
N ILE A 8 -15.10 1.86 -14.89
CA ILE A 8 -15.03 2.88 -13.82
C ILE A 8 -14.97 2.22 -12.45
N THR A 9 -15.70 1.12 -12.26
CA THR A 9 -15.68 0.35 -11.01
C THR A 9 -14.28 -0.22 -10.75
N GLY A 10 -13.69 -0.89 -11.76
CA GLY A 10 -12.32 -1.39 -11.68
C GLY A 10 -11.32 -0.26 -11.45
N LEU A 11 -11.51 0.90 -12.07
CA LEU A 11 -10.63 2.06 -11.89
C LEU A 11 -10.67 2.60 -10.46
N PHE A 12 -11.85 2.67 -9.87
CA PHE A 12 -12.04 3.08 -8.48
C PHE A 12 -11.40 2.09 -7.51
N ILE A 13 -11.63 0.78 -7.72
CA ILE A 13 -11.00 -0.28 -6.91
C ILE A 13 -9.48 -0.18 -7.02
N PHE A 14 -8.93 -0.09 -8.24
CA PHE A 14 -7.50 0.07 -8.46
C PHE A 14 -6.94 1.33 -7.77
N ALA A 15 -7.66 2.45 -7.80
CA ALA A 15 -7.24 3.68 -7.13
C ALA A 15 -7.10 3.49 -5.61
N LEU A 16 -8.05 2.79 -4.98
CA LEU A 16 -8.00 2.47 -3.55
C LEU A 16 -6.82 1.54 -3.23
N LEU A 17 -6.67 0.47 -4.00
CA LEU A 17 -5.58 -0.50 -3.84
C LEU A 17 -4.20 0.16 -4.01
N ALA A 18 -4.04 0.97 -5.06
CA ALA A 18 -2.80 1.70 -5.35
C ALA A 18 -2.48 2.74 -4.25
N SER A 19 -3.51 3.37 -3.66
CA SER A 19 -3.33 4.32 -2.56
C SER A 19 -2.83 3.62 -1.29
N VAL A 20 -3.42 2.46 -0.95
CA VAL A 20 -2.96 1.66 0.20
C VAL A 20 -1.54 1.13 -0.02
N GLY A 21 -1.24 0.61 -1.22
CA GLY A 21 0.11 0.16 -1.58
C GLY A 21 1.14 1.29 -1.48
N SER A 22 0.81 2.47 -2.01
CA SER A 22 1.67 3.66 -1.92
C SER A 22 1.90 4.10 -0.48
N LEU A 23 0.87 4.07 0.37
CA LEU A 23 1.00 4.42 1.78
C LEU A 23 1.87 3.42 2.53
N GLY A 24 1.72 2.12 2.24
CA GLY A 24 2.57 1.07 2.77
C GLY A 24 4.05 1.27 2.41
N VAL A 25 4.34 1.67 1.16
CA VAL A 25 5.71 2.04 0.73
C VAL A 25 6.25 3.18 1.57
N LEU A 26 5.50 4.27 1.72
CA LEU A 26 5.96 5.45 2.48
C LEU A 26 6.21 5.11 3.95
N VAL A 27 5.27 4.44 4.61
CA VAL A 27 5.42 4.06 6.02
C VAL A 27 6.65 3.17 6.20
N LEU A 28 6.82 2.15 5.37
CA LEU A 28 7.98 1.25 5.48
C LEU A 28 9.30 1.91 5.14
N SER A 29 9.34 2.83 4.16
CA SER A 29 10.54 3.63 3.90
C SER A 29 10.90 4.53 5.09
N GLY A 30 9.89 5.08 5.77
CA GLY A 30 10.04 5.95 6.93
C GLY A 30 10.57 5.23 8.17
N VAL A 31 10.54 3.89 8.21
CA VAL A 31 11.05 3.10 9.35
C VAL A 31 12.58 3.20 9.50
N PHE A 32 13.30 3.58 8.45
CA PHE A 32 14.75 3.64 8.44
C PHE A 32 15.28 5.07 8.72
N PRO A 33 16.44 5.22 9.40
CA PRO A 33 17.31 4.16 9.93
C PRO A 33 16.88 3.63 11.32
N LEU A 34 16.90 2.30 11.48
CA LEU A 34 16.50 1.59 12.72
C LEU A 34 17.33 1.96 13.95
N ALA A 35 18.56 2.48 13.77
CA ALA A 35 19.42 2.92 14.86
C ALA A 35 18.77 4.01 15.74
N THR A 36 17.87 4.80 15.15
CA THR A 36 17.16 5.88 15.84
C THR A 36 15.82 5.43 16.47
N ARG A 37 15.44 4.16 16.30
CA ARG A 37 14.12 3.61 16.67
C ARG A 37 14.26 2.36 17.56
N PRO A 38 14.61 2.52 18.85
CA PRO A 38 14.90 1.39 19.74
C PRO A 38 13.71 0.44 19.93
N GLU A 39 12.48 0.93 19.81
CA GLU A 39 11.27 0.09 19.86
C GLU A 39 11.17 -0.87 18.66
N LEU A 40 11.55 -0.41 17.47
CA LEU A 40 11.46 -1.20 16.24
C LEU A 40 12.62 -2.19 16.09
N LYS A 41 13.74 -1.96 16.78
CA LYS A 41 14.88 -2.87 16.84
C LYS A 41 14.60 -4.14 17.65
N ARG A 42 13.54 -4.15 18.47
CA ARG A 42 13.13 -5.34 19.23
C ARG A 42 12.61 -6.44 18.29
N PRO A 43 12.67 -7.73 18.67
CA PRO A 43 12.22 -8.83 17.82
C PRO A 43 10.81 -8.66 17.25
N VAL A 44 9.87 -8.13 18.05
CA VAL A 44 8.49 -7.83 17.62
C VAL A 44 8.47 -6.77 16.52
N GLY A 45 9.26 -5.70 16.65
CA GLY A 45 9.35 -4.63 15.65
C GLY A 45 9.92 -5.15 14.33
N ILE A 46 11.00 -5.94 14.39
CA ILE A 46 11.59 -6.59 13.21
C ILE A 46 10.60 -7.54 12.55
N GLY A 47 9.88 -8.35 13.33
CA GLY A 47 8.84 -9.24 12.83
C GLY A 47 7.72 -8.50 12.12
N LEU A 48 7.23 -7.39 12.70
CA LEU A 48 6.22 -6.55 12.06
C LEU A 48 6.73 -5.92 10.75
N ILE A 49 7.98 -5.47 10.69
CA ILE A 49 8.56 -4.95 9.45
C ILE A 49 8.60 -6.04 8.37
N ALA A 50 9.05 -7.24 8.71
CA ALA A 50 9.11 -8.36 7.78
C ALA A 50 7.73 -8.76 7.25
N VAL A 51 6.72 -8.87 8.14
CA VAL A 51 5.33 -9.16 7.76
C VAL A 51 4.77 -8.07 6.85
N ASN A 52 4.97 -6.80 7.19
CA ASN A 52 4.49 -5.70 6.36
C ASN A 52 5.19 -5.65 4.99
N LEU A 53 6.48 -6.00 4.89
CA LEU A 53 7.17 -6.09 3.61
C LEU A 53 6.57 -7.18 2.72
N LEU A 54 6.27 -8.35 3.28
CA LEU A 54 5.63 -9.45 2.55
C LEU A 54 4.20 -9.07 2.11
N LEU A 55 3.41 -8.48 3.02
CA LEU A 55 2.06 -8.01 2.71
C LEU A 55 2.08 -6.91 1.65
N LEU A 56 3.01 -5.97 1.73
CA LEU A 56 3.17 -4.91 0.74
C LEU A 56 3.51 -5.51 -0.63
N ALA A 57 4.45 -6.44 -0.70
CA ALA A 57 4.79 -7.13 -1.94
C ALA A 57 3.57 -7.84 -2.55
N ALA A 58 2.78 -8.53 -1.72
CA ALA A 58 1.55 -9.19 -2.15
C ALA A 58 0.49 -8.19 -2.65
N VAL A 59 0.27 -7.08 -1.94
CA VAL A 59 -0.67 -6.03 -2.35
C VAL A 59 -0.22 -5.37 -3.64
N LEU A 60 1.06 -5.02 -3.80
CA LEU A 60 1.57 -4.41 -5.02
C LEU A 60 1.43 -5.36 -6.22
N TYR A 61 1.82 -6.63 -6.04
CA TYR A 61 1.68 -7.64 -7.08
C TYR A 61 0.21 -7.83 -7.48
N GLY A 62 -0.69 -8.00 -6.50
CA GLY A 62 -2.12 -8.16 -6.74
C GLY A 62 -2.75 -6.94 -7.39
N THR A 63 -2.37 -5.73 -6.97
CA THR A 63 -2.86 -4.47 -7.55
C THR A 63 -2.42 -4.32 -9.01
N ILE A 64 -1.17 -4.65 -9.33
CA ILE A 64 -0.66 -4.62 -10.70
C ILE A 64 -1.38 -5.67 -11.55
N SER A 65 -1.50 -6.91 -11.05
CA SER A 65 -2.19 -8.00 -11.73
C SER A 65 -3.66 -7.63 -12.04
N PHE A 66 -4.38 -7.14 -11.03
CA PHE A 66 -5.75 -6.65 -11.17
C PHE A 66 -5.85 -5.55 -12.24
N GLY A 67 -4.98 -4.54 -12.19
CA GLY A 67 -4.99 -3.46 -13.17
C GLY A 67 -4.71 -3.95 -14.60
N LEU A 68 -3.78 -4.90 -14.78
CA LEU A 68 -3.47 -5.45 -16.11
C LEU A 68 -4.65 -6.24 -16.70
N ASN A 69 -5.50 -6.82 -15.85
CA ASN A 69 -6.67 -7.58 -16.28
C ASN A 69 -7.89 -6.67 -16.53
N GLU A 70 -8.10 -5.67 -15.69
CA GLU A 70 -9.34 -4.87 -15.67
C GLU A 70 -9.23 -3.52 -16.37
N LEU A 71 -8.02 -2.99 -16.54
CA LEU A 71 -7.80 -1.60 -16.96
C LEU A 71 -6.91 -1.47 -18.18
N ARG A 72 -7.06 -0.33 -18.85
CA ARG A 72 -6.09 0.13 -19.85
C ARG A 72 -4.78 0.51 -19.16
N TRP A 73 -3.66 0.19 -19.80
CA TRP A 73 -2.32 0.56 -19.34
C TRP A 73 -2.21 2.06 -19.00
N THR A 74 -2.76 2.93 -19.85
CA THR A 74 -2.74 4.39 -19.62
C THR A 74 -3.48 4.78 -18.34
N SER A 75 -4.64 4.19 -18.07
CA SER A 75 -5.41 4.41 -16.84
C SER A 75 -4.63 3.94 -15.61
N MET A 76 -3.98 2.77 -15.68
CA MET A 76 -3.13 2.28 -14.58
C MET A 76 -1.98 3.24 -14.28
N VAL A 77 -1.27 3.72 -15.31
CA VAL A 77 -0.13 4.62 -15.13
C VAL A 77 -0.59 5.95 -14.55
N ILE A 78 -1.65 6.56 -15.08
CA ILE A 78 -2.16 7.84 -14.61
C ILE A 78 -2.67 7.74 -13.18
N VAL A 79 -3.58 6.79 -12.90
CA VAL A 79 -4.20 6.66 -11.57
C VAL A 79 -3.22 6.14 -10.54
N GLY A 80 -2.35 5.19 -10.90
CA GLY A 80 -1.29 4.71 -10.02
C GLY A 80 -0.28 5.81 -9.68
N GLY A 81 0.12 6.61 -10.67
CA GLY A 81 0.96 7.78 -10.47
C GLY A 81 0.30 8.83 -9.57
N MET A 82 -0.99 9.13 -9.79
CA MET A 82 -1.76 10.03 -8.92
C MET A 82 -1.82 9.51 -7.49
N ALA A 83 -2.19 8.23 -7.29
CA ALA A 83 -2.23 7.62 -5.97
C ALA A 83 -0.86 7.81 -5.26
N PHE A 84 0.23 7.47 -5.94
CA PHE A 84 1.57 7.61 -5.39
C PHE A 84 1.95 9.06 -5.06
N LEU A 85 1.69 10.02 -5.97
CA LEU A 85 2.05 11.43 -5.81
C LEU A 85 1.28 12.13 -4.68
N PHE A 86 0.02 11.73 -4.43
CA PHE A 86 -0.82 12.35 -3.39
C PHE A 86 -0.75 11.64 -2.04
N THR A 87 -0.22 10.41 -1.98
CA THR A 87 -0.05 9.66 -0.74
C THR A 87 0.79 10.38 0.33
N PRO A 88 1.88 11.10 0.01
CA PRO A 88 2.65 11.86 1.02
C PRO A 88 1.79 12.86 1.81
N GLY A 89 0.77 13.45 1.18
CA GLY A 89 -0.18 14.34 1.87
C GLY A 89 -0.96 13.60 2.96
N LEU A 90 -1.46 12.41 2.66
CA LEU A 90 -2.16 11.55 3.62
C LEU A 90 -1.25 11.08 4.76
N PHE A 91 -0.03 10.68 4.42
CA PHE A 91 0.97 10.25 5.40
C PHE A 91 1.36 11.38 6.36
N ASN A 92 1.50 12.61 5.87
CA ASN A 92 1.84 13.76 6.71
C ASN A 92 0.67 14.22 7.61
N ALA A 93 -0.57 13.87 7.27
CA ALA A 93 -1.72 14.13 8.12
C ALA A 93 -1.85 13.14 9.30
N TRP A 94 -1.08 12.06 9.32
CA TRP A 94 -1.13 11.07 10.40
C TRP A 94 -0.54 11.61 11.71
N PRO A 95 -1.11 11.24 12.88
CA PRO A 95 -0.50 11.53 14.17
C PRO A 95 0.91 10.92 14.26
N GLY A 96 1.88 11.65 14.82
CA GLY A 96 3.28 11.19 14.89
C GLY A 96 3.46 9.79 15.52
N LYS A 97 2.61 9.42 16.50
CA LYS A 97 2.60 8.09 17.13
C LYS A 97 2.32 6.94 16.14
N TRP A 98 1.54 7.21 15.09
CA TRP A 98 1.19 6.24 14.03
C TRP A 98 2.18 6.28 12.86
N ARG A 99 3.01 7.32 12.79
CA ARG A 99 4.01 7.44 11.74
C ARG A 99 5.32 6.75 12.09
N ASP A 100 5.73 6.87 13.36
CA ASP A 100 7.11 6.61 13.76
C ASP A 100 7.29 5.42 14.72
N GLY A 101 6.19 4.75 15.12
CA GLY A 101 6.22 3.68 16.13
C GLY A 101 5.55 2.37 15.72
N VAL A 102 5.56 1.42 16.66
CA VAL A 102 4.94 0.08 16.50
C VAL A 102 3.45 0.18 16.16
N ALA A 103 2.74 1.15 16.73
CA ALA A 103 1.33 1.40 16.43
C ALA A 103 1.09 1.68 14.94
N GLY A 104 2.01 2.40 14.29
CA GLY A 104 2.00 2.63 12.85
C GLY A 104 2.12 1.34 12.06
N LEU A 105 3.11 0.51 12.41
CA LEU A 105 3.32 -0.77 11.77
C LEU A 105 2.13 -1.72 11.93
N VAL A 106 1.50 -1.77 13.11
CA VAL A 106 0.28 -2.57 13.34
C VAL A 106 -0.87 -2.06 12.47
N THR A 107 -1.05 -0.73 12.40
CA THR A 107 -2.11 -0.11 11.57
C THR A 107 -1.91 -0.46 10.09
N VAL A 108 -0.68 -0.36 9.60
CA VAL A 108 -0.35 -0.74 8.22
C VAL A 108 -0.49 -2.24 8.00
N THR A 109 -0.17 -3.09 8.98
CA THR A 109 -0.39 -4.54 8.88
C THR A 109 -1.86 -4.87 8.70
N LEU A 110 -2.74 -4.24 9.47
CA LEU A 110 -4.18 -4.44 9.33
C LEU A 110 -4.68 -3.92 7.97
N GLY A 111 -4.23 -2.74 7.55
CA GLY A 111 -4.60 -2.16 6.26
C GLY A 111 -4.14 -3.01 5.07
N LEU A 112 -2.87 -3.40 5.03
CA LEU A 112 -2.32 -4.26 3.98
C LEU A 112 -2.90 -5.66 4.04
N GLY A 113 -3.11 -6.23 5.23
CA GLY A 113 -3.73 -7.54 5.41
C GLY A 113 -5.17 -7.58 4.90
N ALA A 114 -5.98 -6.58 5.26
CA ALA A 114 -7.34 -6.45 4.73
C ALA A 114 -7.33 -6.26 3.20
N THR A 115 -6.40 -5.46 2.68
CA THR A 115 -6.26 -5.22 1.24
C THR A 115 -5.84 -6.48 0.49
N ALA A 116 -4.89 -7.26 1.03
CA ALA A 116 -4.45 -8.52 0.46
C ALA A 116 -5.60 -9.56 0.45
N TYR A 117 -6.38 -9.61 1.53
CA TYR A 117 -7.58 -10.45 1.60
C TYR A 117 -8.62 -10.06 0.55
N LEU A 118 -8.91 -8.76 0.43
CA LEU A 118 -9.85 -8.25 -0.58
C LEU A 118 -9.37 -8.58 -2.00
N LEU A 119 -8.08 -8.37 -2.30
CA LEU A 119 -7.48 -8.74 -3.57
C LEU A 119 -7.73 -10.21 -3.91
N GLY A 120 -7.45 -11.12 -2.98
CA GLY A 120 -7.70 -12.56 -3.17
C GLY A 120 -9.18 -12.95 -3.34
N SER A 121 -10.13 -12.03 -3.11
CA SER A 121 -11.56 -12.24 -3.34
C SER A 121 -12.09 -11.64 -4.65
N ILE A 122 -11.32 -10.76 -5.30
CA ILE A 122 -11.73 -10.02 -6.51
C ILE A 122 -10.86 -10.30 -7.74
N THR A 123 -9.72 -10.99 -7.57
CA THR A 123 -8.85 -11.48 -8.65
C THR A 123 -9.12 -12.95 -8.92
#